data_AF-A0A151GP47-F1
#
_entry.id   AF-A0A151GP47-F1
#
_cell.length_a   1.000
_cell.length_b   1.000
_cell.length_c   1.000
_cell.angle_alpha   90.00
_cell.angle_beta   90.00
_cell.angle_gamma   90.00
#
_symmetry.space_group_name_H-M   'P 1'
#
loop_
_entity.id
_entity.type
_entity.pdbx_description
1 polymer ?
#
loop_
_entity_poly.entity_id
_entity_poly.type
_entity_poly.pdbx_seq_one_letter_code
_entity_poly.pdbx_strand_id
1 'polypeptide(L)'
;MEAFEAELAKATNLGNRDLLGAVAIVIDNKGETELFLASAEMRNFLYRHAAGRQLLDTDSPPLDPDCTISLTSAGKFLTNIAALQLVERGILMLDEPISKHVPEIEKCLLVEKIDEKIRLRSPIRGVTLRDLLLNMSGMGTPDTYQERFGSEDRVPPLEFPDNAHPLVKSQFTHLVFEPGEGFEYGWSVYCVQLLVERVGDKDSFVQYIDHYIFSVLGMTASTYLPKLVPHVWKRRLQMVERKANASTTDGKACLMARDKDTYGLTCSVSDISRLFSDIMSPDCKLLQRQEHRDLLFTPQLTPGSHAHQSLLAETTNYGFLLPLEQDVSHKVSWALKPSPAINWTAAGVLIEEDNTIPGSGIPKGTVAFEGNPNIIWTMNREKGRMMLFVTQLLPGYDVKAHNLAVRFLYDAWKTFG
;
A
#
# COMPACT_ATOMS: atom_id res chain seq x y z
N MET A 1 -5.97 -8.19 -23.59
CA MET A 1 -6.89 -7.92 -22.44
C MET A 1 -8.15 -8.77 -22.45
N GLU A 2 -8.69 -9.18 -23.61
CA GLU A 2 -9.95 -9.97 -23.70
C GLU A 2 -10.04 -11.20 -22.78
N ALA A 3 -8.97 -11.99 -22.66
CA ALA A 3 -8.95 -13.16 -21.78
C ALA A 3 -9.19 -12.79 -20.30
N PHE A 4 -8.51 -11.75 -19.82
CA PHE A 4 -8.72 -11.20 -18.48
C PHE A 4 -10.15 -10.69 -18.28
N GLU A 5 -10.69 -9.95 -19.25
CA GLU A 5 -12.06 -9.42 -19.17
C GLU A 5 -13.10 -10.55 -19.07
N ALA A 6 -12.93 -11.62 -19.84
CA ALA A 6 -13.80 -12.79 -19.78
C ALA A 6 -13.74 -13.50 -18.41
N GLU A 7 -12.54 -13.65 -17.83
CA GLU A 7 -12.37 -14.23 -16.49
C GLU A 7 -12.99 -13.34 -15.41
N LEU A 8 -12.79 -12.02 -15.50
CA LEU A 8 -13.36 -11.07 -14.56
C LEU A 8 -14.89 -11.03 -14.65
N ALA A 9 -15.46 -11.08 -15.86
CA ALA A 9 -16.90 -11.16 -16.08
C ALA A 9 -17.49 -12.44 -15.46
N LYS A 10 -16.78 -13.57 -15.55
CA LYS A 10 -17.17 -14.84 -14.89
C LYS A 10 -17.11 -14.72 -13.37
N ALA A 11 -16.07 -14.09 -12.84
CA ALA A 11 -15.88 -13.95 -11.39
C ALA A 11 -16.90 -13.00 -10.74
N THR A 12 -17.36 -12.00 -11.48
CA THR A 12 -18.34 -11.00 -11.01
C THR A 12 -19.79 -11.32 -11.39
N ASN A 13 -20.02 -12.45 -12.07
CA ASN A 13 -21.36 -12.90 -12.43
C ASN A 13 -22.22 -13.19 -11.18
N LEU A 14 -23.50 -12.80 -11.22
CA LEU A 14 -24.48 -13.01 -10.15
C LEU A 14 -24.61 -14.46 -9.66
N GLY A 15 -24.34 -15.46 -10.51
CA GLY A 15 -24.43 -16.88 -10.16
C GLY A 15 -23.18 -17.44 -9.46
N ASN A 16 -22.03 -16.79 -9.62
CA ASN A 16 -20.75 -17.23 -9.03
C ASN A 16 -20.37 -16.35 -7.82
N ARG A 17 -20.48 -15.02 -7.98
CA ARG A 17 -20.15 -13.98 -6.97
C ARG A 17 -18.81 -14.21 -6.26
N ASP A 18 -17.81 -14.58 -7.04
CA ASP A 18 -16.46 -14.67 -6.51
C ASP A 18 -15.95 -13.29 -6.12
N LEU A 19 -16.25 -12.26 -6.92
CA LEU A 19 -16.00 -10.86 -6.59
C LEU A 19 -17.32 -10.08 -6.65
N LEU A 20 -17.48 -9.09 -5.77
CA LEU A 20 -18.55 -8.11 -5.89
C LEU A 20 -18.35 -7.27 -7.16
N GLY A 21 -17.15 -6.77 -7.35
CA GLY A 21 -16.71 -6.03 -8.51
C GLY A 21 -15.22 -5.75 -8.46
N ALA A 22 -14.64 -5.39 -9.60
CA ALA A 22 -13.25 -4.96 -9.68
C ALA A 22 -13.09 -3.91 -10.79
N VAL A 23 -12.09 -3.06 -10.61
CA VAL A 23 -11.61 -2.13 -11.63
C VAL A 23 -10.16 -2.45 -11.93
N ALA A 24 -9.81 -2.44 -13.21
CA ALA A 24 -8.46 -2.62 -13.70
C ALA A 24 -8.10 -1.47 -14.63
N ILE A 25 -6.97 -0.80 -14.35
CA ILE A 25 -6.53 0.36 -15.13
C ILE A 25 -5.07 0.26 -15.53
N VAL A 26 -4.75 0.82 -16.69
CA VAL A 26 -3.39 1.10 -17.13
C VAL A 26 -3.31 2.58 -17.47
N ILE A 27 -2.33 3.25 -16.87
CA ILE A 27 -2.08 4.67 -17.04
C ILE A 27 -0.80 4.87 -17.82
N ASP A 28 -0.82 5.85 -18.72
CA ASP A 28 0.35 6.43 -19.34
C ASP A 28 0.58 7.87 -18.84
N ASN A 29 1.79 8.17 -18.38
CA ASN A 29 2.18 9.53 -18.00
C ASN A 29 2.81 10.35 -19.14
N LYS A 30 3.11 9.73 -20.29
CA LYS A 30 3.66 10.37 -21.49
C LYS A 30 2.57 10.99 -22.38
N GLY A 31 1.30 10.67 -22.13
CA GLY A 31 0.17 11.20 -22.87
C GLY A 31 0.06 10.67 -24.30
N GLU A 32 0.57 9.46 -24.57
CA GLU A 32 0.51 8.77 -25.86
C GLU A 32 -0.88 8.16 -26.16
N THR A 33 -1.97 8.77 -25.68
CA THR A 33 -3.28 8.53 -26.30
C THR A 33 -3.43 9.46 -27.49
N GLU A 34 -3.62 8.85 -28.67
CA GLU A 34 -3.93 9.59 -29.89
C GLU A 34 -5.03 10.62 -29.61
N LEU A 35 -4.75 11.88 -29.97
CA LEU A 35 -5.74 12.92 -30.10
C LEU A 35 -6.94 12.31 -30.83
N PHE A 36 -8.09 12.19 -30.18
CA PHE A 36 -9.41 12.58 -30.69
C PHE A 36 -10.46 12.19 -29.63
N LEU A 37 -11.17 13.22 -29.11
CA LEU A 37 -12.50 13.16 -28.46
C LEU A 37 -12.64 12.94 -26.94
N ALA A 38 -11.59 12.95 -26.11
CA ALA A 38 -11.77 12.87 -24.65
C ALA A 38 -11.26 14.10 -23.88
N SER A 39 -11.95 14.45 -22.79
CA SER A 39 -11.52 15.50 -21.84
C SER A 39 -10.11 15.21 -21.33
N ALA A 40 -9.38 16.22 -20.84
CA ALA A 40 -8.00 16.05 -20.35
C ALA A 40 -7.85 14.92 -19.29
N GLU A 41 -8.92 14.63 -18.55
CA GLU A 41 -8.98 13.55 -17.54
C GLU A 41 -8.96 12.13 -18.13
N MET A 42 -9.38 11.96 -19.38
CA MET A 42 -9.43 10.66 -20.06
C MET A 42 -8.14 10.35 -20.83
N ARG A 43 -7.22 11.30 -20.98
CA ARG A 43 -6.01 11.15 -21.82
C ARG A 43 -4.94 10.25 -21.21
N ASN A 44 -5.00 10.00 -19.91
CA ASN A 44 -3.94 9.23 -19.25
C ASN A 44 -4.27 7.73 -19.15
N PHE A 45 -5.47 7.28 -19.51
CA PHE A 45 -5.82 5.86 -19.45
C PHE A 45 -5.53 5.17 -20.80
N LEU A 46 -4.60 4.22 -20.81
CA LEU A 46 -4.44 3.27 -21.93
C LEU A 46 -5.45 2.13 -21.86
N TYR A 47 -5.89 1.81 -20.64
CA TYR A 47 -6.88 0.78 -20.38
C TYR A 47 -7.66 1.13 -19.13
N ARG A 48 -8.98 0.90 -19.17
CA ARG A 48 -9.87 1.05 -18.03
C ARG A 48 -11.04 0.10 -18.23
N HIS A 49 -11.14 -0.89 -17.35
CA HIS A 49 -12.22 -1.86 -17.37
C HIS A 49 -12.77 -2.06 -15.96
N ALA A 50 -14.09 -2.12 -15.85
CA ALA A 50 -14.78 -2.41 -14.61
C ALA A 50 -15.87 -3.45 -14.85
N ALA A 51 -16.03 -4.37 -13.91
CA ALA A 51 -17.06 -5.40 -13.96
C ALA A 51 -17.61 -5.67 -12.56
N GLY A 52 -18.83 -6.19 -12.51
CA GLY A 52 -19.57 -6.45 -11.28
C GLY A 52 -20.47 -5.29 -10.87
N ARG A 53 -20.68 -5.12 -9.57
CA ARG A 53 -21.64 -4.19 -8.99
C ARG A 53 -21.01 -3.31 -7.93
N GLN A 54 -21.64 -2.16 -7.72
CA GLN A 54 -21.23 -1.18 -6.72
C GLN A 54 -21.43 -1.67 -5.28
N LEU A 55 -22.59 -2.28 -5.02
CA LEU A 55 -23.07 -2.75 -3.72
C LEU A 55 -23.53 -4.22 -3.82
N LEU A 56 -23.57 -4.92 -2.68
CA LEU A 56 -24.00 -6.31 -2.59
C LEU A 56 -25.47 -6.55 -2.97
N ASP A 57 -26.29 -5.51 -2.90
CA ASP A 57 -27.71 -5.57 -3.25
C ASP A 57 -27.89 -6.04 -4.70
N THR A 58 -28.83 -6.94 -4.93
CA THR A 58 -29.08 -7.57 -6.24
C THR A 58 -29.42 -6.58 -7.35
N ASP A 59 -30.03 -5.48 -6.96
CA ASP A 59 -30.55 -4.36 -7.72
C ASP A 59 -29.56 -3.18 -7.73
N SER A 60 -28.37 -3.34 -7.13
CA SER A 60 -27.25 -2.39 -7.26
C SER A 60 -26.94 -2.12 -8.73
N PRO A 61 -26.62 -0.87 -9.11
CA PRO A 61 -26.15 -0.58 -10.46
C PRO A 61 -24.87 -1.37 -10.80
N PRO A 62 -24.56 -1.53 -12.11
CA PRO A 62 -23.24 -1.93 -12.55
C PRO A 62 -22.15 -1.07 -11.89
N LEU A 63 -20.98 -1.65 -11.65
CA LEU A 63 -19.86 -0.93 -11.07
C LEU A 63 -19.48 0.26 -11.96
N ASP A 64 -19.46 1.46 -11.37
CA ASP A 64 -18.93 2.65 -12.02
C ASP A 64 -17.42 2.48 -12.22
N PRO A 65 -16.89 2.58 -13.47
CA PRO A 65 -15.45 2.56 -13.70
C PRO A 65 -14.70 3.66 -12.95
N ASP A 66 -15.39 4.74 -12.52
CA ASP A 66 -14.88 5.82 -11.67
C ASP A 66 -15.34 5.72 -10.22
N CYS A 67 -15.72 4.54 -9.75
CA CYS A 67 -16.04 4.34 -8.34
C CYS A 67 -14.92 4.81 -7.40
N THR A 68 -15.28 5.09 -6.16
CA THR A 68 -14.28 5.33 -5.11
C THR A 68 -13.86 4.01 -4.46
N ILE A 69 -12.58 3.90 -4.14
CA ILE A 69 -11.94 2.68 -3.64
C ILE A 69 -11.14 3.02 -2.39
N SER A 70 -11.18 2.13 -1.39
CA SER A 70 -10.32 2.24 -0.21
C SER A 70 -9.00 1.54 -0.51
N LEU A 71 -7.90 2.29 -0.56
CA LEU A 71 -6.59 1.74 -0.88
C LEU A 71 -5.95 0.99 0.29
N THR A 72 -6.38 1.25 1.53
CA THR A 72 -5.76 0.67 2.73
C THR A 72 -4.23 0.89 2.72
N SER A 73 -3.44 -0.17 2.89
CA SER A 73 -1.98 -0.15 2.76
C SER A 73 -1.48 0.36 1.40
N ALA A 74 -2.19 0.08 0.30
CA ALA A 74 -1.75 0.45 -1.05
C ALA A 74 -1.59 1.97 -1.24
N GLY A 75 -2.16 2.79 -0.36
CA GLY A 75 -2.04 4.25 -0.38
C GLY A 75 -0.97 4.82 0.57
N LYS A 76 -0.22 4.00 1.31
CA LYS A 76 0.72 4.47 2.34
C LYS A 76 1.84 5.37 1.80
N PHE A 77 2.26 5.17 0.56
CA PHE A 77 3.29 6.00 -0.07
C PHE A 77 2.87 7.48 -0.14
N LEU A 78 1.57 7.81 -0.12
CA LEU A 78 1.08 9.18 -0.09
C LEU A 78 1.42 9.88 1.25
N THR A 79 1.43 9.15 2.36
CA THR A 79 1.94 9.64 3.66
C THR A 79 3.44 9.94 3.57
N ASN A 80 4.21 9.10 2.86
CA ASN A 80 5.63 9.31 2.64
C ASN A 80 5.88 10.54 1.76
N ILE A 81 5.09 10.76 0.69
CA ILE A 81 5.14 11.98 -0.12
C ILE A 81 4.89 13.22 0.74
N ALA A 82 3.90 13.19 1.63
CA ALA A 82 3.63 14.32 2.52
C ALA A 82 4.82 14.66 3.43
N ALA A 83 5.52 13.65 3.96
CA ALA A 83 6.75 13.88 4.73
C ALA A 83 7.90 14.41 3.85
N LEU A 84 8.04 13.90 2.62
CA LEU A 84 9.05 14.40 1.68
C LEU A 84 8.79 15.85 1.24
N GLN A 85 7.53 16.31 1.18
CA GLN A 85 7.21 17.73 0.99
C GLN A 85 7.78 18.61 2.12
N LEU A 86 7.81 18.11 3.36
CA LEU A 86 8.40 18.81 4.50
C LEU A 86 9.93 18.78 4.46
N VAL A 87 10.52 17.72 3.90
CA VAL A 87 11.96 17.68 3.58
C VAL A 87 12.33 18.71 2.51
N GLU A 88 11.53 18.86 1.45
CA GLU A 88 11.75 19.89 0.42
C GLU A 88 11.77 21.31 0.98
N ARG A 89 10.91 21.56 1.98
CA ARG A 89 10.82 22.85 2.68
C ARG A 89 11.91 23.05 3.74
N GLY A 90 12.78 22.05 3.97
CA GLY A 90 13.82 22.08 4.99
C GLY A 90 13.30 22.02 6.43
N ILE A 91 12.05 21.57 6.63
CA ILE A 91 11.42 21.45 7.96
C ILE A 91 11.84 20.14 8.63
N LEU A 92 11.93 19.07 7.83
CA LEU A 92 12.43 17.75 8.25
C LEU A 92 13.73 17.43 7.52
N MET A 93 14.57 16.63 8.16
CA MET A 93 15.77 16.04 7.56
C MET A 93 15.61 14.52 7.52
N LEU A 94 16.07 13.88 6.45
CA LEU A 94 15.94 12.43 6.28
C LEU A 94 16.74 11.67 7.35
N ASP A 95 17.93 12.14 7.68
CA ASP A 95 18.94 11.40 8.44
C ASP A 95 19.15 11.93 9.87
N GLU A 96 18.33 12.88 10.32
CA GLU A 96 18.33 13.34 11.71
C GLU A 96 17.33 12.54 12.57
N PRO A 97 17.64 12.30 13.86
CA PRO A 97 16.69 11.68 14.79
C PRO A 97 15.38 12.46 14.88
N ILE A 98 14.26 11.75 14.77
CA ILE A 98 12.92 12.35 14.80
C ILE A 98 12.44 12.74 16.20
N SER A 99 13.20 12.41 17.26
CA SER A 99 12.80 12.65 18.64
C SER A 99 12.62 14.13 19.01
N LYS A 100 13.23 15.03 18.25
CA LYS A 100 12.95 16.49 18.34
C LYS A 100 11.48 16.82 18.09
N HIS A 101 10.81 16.07 17.22
CA HIS A 101 9.42 16.29 16.80
C HIS A 101 8.47 15.24 17.39
N VAL A 102 8.98 14.05 17.71
CA VAL A 102 8.25 12.95 18.32
C VAL A 102 9.04 12.42 19.52
N PRO A 103 9.06 13.14 20.66
CA PRO A 103 9.83 12.72 21.83
C PRO A 103 9.38 11.37 22.40
N GLU A 104 8.15 10.95 22.11
CA GLU A 104 7.63 9.64 22.53
C GLU A 104 8.39 8.46 21.91
N ILE A 105 9.09 8.66 20.79
CA ILE A 105 9.94 7.63 20.18
C ILE A 105 11.09 7.19 21.10
N GLU A 106 11.52 8.03 22.04
CA GLU A 106 12.59 7.70 23.01
C GLU A 106 12.13 6.63 24.01
N LYS A 107 10.82 6.39 24.14
CA LYS A 107 10.29 5.25 24.92
C LYS A 107 10.31 3.94 24.14
N CYS A 108 10.43 3.97 22.82
CA CYS A 108 10.52 2.79 21.96
C CYS A 108 11.91 2.15 22.09
N LEU A 109 12.09 1.36 23.17
CA LEU A 109 13.30 0.58 23.42
C LEU A 109 13.43 -0.62 22.47
N LEU A 110 14.66 -1.11 22.25
CA LEU A 110 14.95 -2.34 21.55
C LEU A 110 14.61 -3.56 22.41
N VAL A 111 13.89 -4.52 21.83
CA VAL A 111 13.57 -5.82 22.44
C VAL A 111 14.64 -6.85 22.07
N GLU A 112 15.28 -7.42 23.08
CA GLU A 112 16.24 -8.50 22.93
C GLU A 112 15.74 -9.76 23.62
N LYS A 113 15.92 -10.91 22.96
CA LYS A 113 15.64 -12.23 23.54
C LYS A 113 16.97 -12.91 23.86
N ILE A 114 17.35 -12.93 25.15
CA ILE A 114 18.59 -13.52 25.64
C ILE A 114 18.24 -14.63 26.63
N ASP A 115 18.66 -15.86 26.36
CA ASP A 115 18.35 -17.05 27.19
C ASP A 115 16.85 -17.19 27.49
N GLU A 116 16.00 -17.05 26.47
CA GLU A 116 14.53 -17.05 26.55
C GLU A 116 13.90 -15.92 27.40
N LYS A 117 14.70 -14.97 27.90
CA LYS A 117 14.22 -13.80 28.64
C LYS A 117 14.21 -12.57 27.74
N ILE A 118 13.13 -11.81 27.85
CA ILE A 118 13.02 -10.49 27.20
C ILE A 118 13.80 -9.47 28.01
N ARG A 119 14.63 -8.69 27.32
CA ARG A 119 15.31 -7.51 27.85
C ARG A 119 15.01 -6.32 26.96
N LEU A 120 14.90 -5.15 27.57
CA LEU A 120 14.74 -3.88 26.88
C LEU A 120 15.98 -3.04 27.10
N ARG A 121 16.47 -2.41 26.03
CA ARG A 121 17.56 -1.43 26.10
C ARG A 121 17.35 -0.30 25.09
N SER A 122 18.00 0.83 25.31
CA SER A 122 17.99 1.91 24.32
C SER A 122 18.67 1.45 23.02
N PRO A 123 18.16 1.87 21.84
CA PRO A 123 18.87 1.67 20.58
C PRO A 123 20.19 2.46 20.57
N ILE A 124 21.14 2.03 19.75
CA ILE A 124 22.47 2.66 19.66
C ILE A 124 22.38 4.08 19.07
N ARG A 125 21.44 4.29 18.16
CA ARG A 125 21.12 5.60 17.57
C ARG A 125 19.61 5.84 17.56
N GLY A 126 19.21 7.11 17.47
CA GLY A 126 17.81 7.47 17.30
C GLY A 126 17.24 7.04 15.94
N VAL A 127 15.93 6.79 15.92
CA VAL A 127 15.15 6.55 14.69
C VAL A 127 15.10 7.84 13.87
N THR A 128 15.39 7.74 12.57
CA THR A 128 15.35 8.85 11.62
C THR A 128 14.10 8.81 10.74
N LEU A 129 13.83 9.88 9.99
CA LEU A 129 12.74 9.86 9.01
C LEU A 129 13.00 8.81 7.92
N ARG A 130 14.25 8.67 7.45
CA ARG A 130 14.62 7.65 6.46
C ARG A 130 14.28 6.24 6.95
N ASP A 131 14.56 5.93 8.21
CA ASP A 131 14.22 4.63 8.78
C ASP A 131 12.71 4.36 8.74
N LEU A 132 11.89 5.38 9.02
CA LEU A 132 10.44 5.26 8.99
C LEU A 132 9.89 5.09 7.57
N LEU A 133 10.39 5.86 6.61
CA LEU A 133 9.96 5.81 5.21
C LEU A 133 10.27 4.45 4.56
N LEU A 134 11.33 3.78 5.01
CA LEU A 134 11.88 2.56 4.42
C LEU A 134 11.60 1.29 5.24
N ASN A 135 10.77 1.36 6.28
CA ASN A 135 10.49 0.22 7.16
C ASN A 135 11.75 -0.37 7.85
N MET A 136 12.73 0.49 8.14
CA MET A 136 13.99 0.18 8.79
C MET A 136 14.07 0.71 10.23
N SER A 137 12.95 1.19 10.79
CA SER A 137 12.91 1.75 12.15
C SER A 137 13.00 0.71 13.27
N GLY A 138 12.61 -0.53 12.98
CA GLY A 138 12.40 -1.58 13.97
C GLY A 138 10.98 -1.62 14.56
N MET A 139 10.10 -0.66 14.22
CA MET A 139 8.70 -0.70 14.65
C MET A 139 7.93 -1.80 13.91
N GLY A 140 7.51 -2.82 14.65
CA GLY A 140 6.75 -3.96 14.13
C GLY A 140 5.24 -3.78 14.22
N THR A 141 4.55 -4.91 14.21
CA THR A 141 3.10 -5.07 14.45
C THR A 141 2.86 -6.11 15.54
N PRO A 142 1.67 -6.18 16.15
CA PRO A 142 1.22 -7.29 16.99
C PRO A 142 1.69 -8.68 16.50
N ASP A 143 1.45 -8.98 15.21
CA ASP A 143 1.87 -10.23 14.59
C ASP A 143 3.40 -10.41 14.58
N THR A 144 4.16 -9.35 14.30
CA THR A 144 5.64 -9.36 14.39
C THR A 144 6.11 -9.79 15.78
N TYR A 145 5.46 -9.30 16.84
CA TYR A 145 5.80 -9.65 18.22
C TYR A 145 5.42 -11.09 18.55
N GLN A 146 4.24 -11.51 18.11
CA GLN A 146 3.77 -12.88 18.24
C GLN A 146 4.74 -13.86 17.58
N GLU A 147 5.24 -13.55 16.38
CA GLU A 147 6.18 -14.39 15.63
C GLU A 147 7.58 -14.43 16.25
N ARG A 148 8.15 -13.27 16.61
CA ARG A 148 9.53 -13.18 17.11
C ARG A 148 9.67 -13.59 18.57
N PHE A 149 8.65 -13.33 19.39
CA PHE A 149 8.72 -13.52 20.84
C PHE A 149 7.73 -14.55 21.37
N GLY A 150 6.81 -15.07 20.55
CA GLY A 150 5.84 -16.11 20.90
C GLY A 150 4.57 -15.60 21.58
N SER A 151 4.55 -14.33 22.00
CA SER A 151 3.37 -13.60 22.46
C SER A 151 3.74 -12.12 22.64
N GLU A 152 2.81 -11.22 22.32
CA GLU A 152 2.92 -9.79 22.63
C GLU A 152 3.06 -9.53 24.13
N ASP A 153 2.38 -10.31 24.97
CA ASP A 153 2.36 -10.15 26.43
C ASP A 153 3.73 -10.42 27.09
N ARG A 154 4.66 -11.04 26.37
CA ARG A 154 6.04 -11.25 26.84
C ARG A 154 6.87 -9.97 26.80
N VAL A 155 6.50 -9.00 25.97
CA VAL A 155 7.17 -7.72 25.88
C VAL A 155 6.42 -6.71 26.74
N PRO A 156 7.09 -6.04 27.69
CA PRO A 156 6.45 -4.98 28.47
C PRO A 156 5.81 -3.92 27.55
N PRO A 157 4.59 -3.45 27.83
CA PRO A 157 3.93 -2.46 26.99
C PRO A 157 4.57 -1.09 27.14
N LEU A 158 4.40 -0.25 26.12
CA LEU A 158 4.75 1.16 26.21
C LEU A 158 3.72 1.92 27.05
N GLU A 159 4.18 2.59 28.10
CA GLU A 159 3.32 3.43 28.93
C GLU A 159 3.46 4.91 28.54
N PHE A 160 2.34 5.51 28.13
CA PHE A 160 2.24 6.92 27.80
C PHE A 160 1.23 7.63 28.71
N PRO A 161 1.43 8.93 28.99
CA PRO A 161 0.42 9.73 29.70
C PRO A 161 -0.95 9.70 29.00
N ASP A 162 -2.04 9.90 29.74
CA ASP A 162 -3.41 9.86 29.18
C ASP A 162 -3.62 10.87 28.04
N ASN A 163 -2.96 12.03 28.14
CA ASN A 163 -3.00 13.10 27.14
C ASN A 163 -2.06 12.87 25.94
N ALA A 164 -1.33 11.76 25.87
CA ALA A 164 -0.51 11.42 24.71
C ALA A 164 -1.37 11.25 23.45
N HIS A 165 -0.76 11.53 22.31
CA HIS A 165 -1.45 11.48 21.02
C HIS A 165 -2.05 10.08 20.74
N PRO A 166 -3.26 9.96 20.17
CA PRO A 166 -3.89 8.66 19.93
C PRO A 166 -3.04 7.69 19.09
N LEU A 167 -2.33 8.19 18.07
CA LEU A 167 -1.41 7.36 17.28
C LEU A 167 -0.26 6.80 18.11
N VAL A 168 0.29 7.58 19.04
CA VAL A 168 1.34 7.10 19.95
C VAL A 168 0.80 5.98 20.81
N LYS A 169 -0.37 6.17 21.43
CA LYS A 169 -0.95 5.17 22.34
C LYS A 169 -1.35 3.87 21.64
N SER A 170 -1.71 3.92 20.36
CA SER A 170 -2.29 2.76 19.65
C SER A 170 -1.38 2.12 18.61
N GLN A 171 -0.35 2.82 18.12
CA GLN A 171 0.47 2.36 17.00
C GLN A 171 1.98 2.34 17.29
N PHE A 172 2.44 2.90 18.41
CA PHE A 172 3.86 2.84 18.73
C PHE A 172 4.17 1.51 19.41
N THR A 173 5.31 0.94 19.04
CA THR A 173 5.82 -0.31 19.58
C THR A 173 7.26 -0.12 20.04
N HIS A 174 7.77 -1.06 20.84
CA HIS A 174 9.21 -1.23 20.97
C HIS A 174 9.85 -1.54 19.60
N LEU A 175 11.19 -1.61 19.54
CA LEU A 175 11.91 -1.91 18.32
C LEU A 175 12.33 -3.38 18.30
N VAL A 176 12.19 -4.07 17.17
CA VAL A 176 12.58 -5.49 17.04
C VAL A 176 13.99 -5.69 16.48
N PHE A 177 14.63 -4.61 16.04
CA PHE A 177 16.03 -4.53 15.64
C PHE A 177 16.54 -3.09 15.77
N GLU A 178 17.85 -2.88 15.70
CA GLU A 178 18.46 -1.55 15.71
C GLU A 178 18.03 -0.75 14.47
N PRO A 179 17.64 0.54 14.61
CA PRO A 179 17.28 1.37 13.46
C PRO A 179 18.35 1.30 12.36
N GLY A 180 17.94 0.98 11.14
CA GLY A 180 18.80 0.83 9.97
C GLY A 180 19.42 -0.57 9.76
N GLU A 181 19.41 -1.44 10.76
CA GLU A 181 20.08 -2.75 10.71
C GLU A 181 19.13 -3.90 10.35
N GLY A 182 17.90 -3.60 9.93
CA GLY A 182 16.89 -4.59 9.60
C GLY A 182 15.78 -4.00 8.73
N PHE A 183 14.85 -4.87 8.31
CA PHE A 183 13.63 -4.50 7.60
C PHE A 183 12.45 -5.21 8.25
N GLU A 184 11.38 -4.46 8.54
CA GLU A 184 10.11 -4.97 9.07
C GLU A 184 8.99 -4.08 8.55
N TYR A 185 8.14 -4.62 7.68
CA TYR A 185 6.97 -3.90 7.23
C TYR A 185 5.96 -3.79 8.38
N GLY A 186 5.97 -2.63 9.04
CA GLY A 186 5.23 -2.44 10.28
C GLY A 186 4.54 -1.09 10.39
N TRP A 187 4.42 -0.61 11.61
CA TRP A 187 3.61 0.57 11.95
C TRP A 187 4.37 1.90 11.85
N SER A 188 5.56 1.91 11.26
CA SER A 188 6.38 3.11 11.01
C SER A 188 5.61 4.25 10.35
N VAL A 189 4.69 3.94 9.42
CA VAL A 189 3.92 4.95 8.68
C VAL A 189 3.05 5.84 9.59
N TYR A 190 2.60 5.34 10.75
CA TYR A 190 1.81 6.13 11.69
C TYR A 190 2.66 7.15 12.44
N CYS A 191 3.95 6.86 12.64
CA CYS A 191 4.91 7.85 13.13
C CYS A 191 5.17 8.93 12.06
N VAL A 192 5.27 8.55 10.78
CA VAL A 192 5.34 9.51 9.65
C VAL A 192 4.09 10.40 9.58
N GLN A 193 2.91 9.81 9.74
CA GLN A 193 1.65 10.56 9.81
C GLN A 193 1.66 11.59 10.94
N LEU A 194 2.11 11.19 12.14
CA LEU A 194 2.22 12.08 13.29
C LEU A 194 3.25 13.19 13.08
N LEU A 195 4.39 12.89 12.44
CA LEU A 195 5.38 13.90 12.07
C LEU A 195 4.76 14.97 11.18
N VAL A 196 4.09 14.56 10.09
CA VAL A 196 3.40 15.48 9.17
C VAL A 196 2.38 16.34 9.91
N GLU A 197 1.61 15.75 10.82
CA GLU A 197 0.63 16.49 11.62
C GLU A 197 1.29 17.53 12.55
N ARG A 198 2.39 17.18 13.22
CA ARG A 198 3.03 18.05 14.22
C ARG A 198 3.84 19.19 13.64
N VAL A 199 4.51 18.93 12.53
CA VAL A 199 5.47 19.88 11.94
C VAL A 199 4.98 20.49 10.63
N GLY A 200 3.87 19.99 10.11
CA GLY A 200 3.13 20.64 9.04
C GLY A 200 2.48 21.94 9.53
N ASP A 201 2.02 22.74 8.58
CA ASP A 201 1.35 24.03 8.81
C ASP A 201 -0.19 23.92 8.80
N LYS A 202 -0.73 22.75 9.18
CA LYS A 202 -2.17 22.47 9.25
C LYS A 202 -2.52 21.82 10.60
N ASP A 203 -3.79 21.90 10.99
CA ASP A 203 -4.24 21.42 12.31
C ASP A 203 -4.34 19.89 12.40
N SER A 204 -4.29 19.18 11.27
CA SER A 204 -4.34 17.71 11.22
C SER A 204 -3.65 17.16 9.98
N PHE A 205 -3.26 15.88 10.04
CA PHE A 205 -2.77 15.17 8.86
C PHE A 205 -3.75 15.24 7.67
N VAL A 206 -5.05 15.06 7.91
CA VAL A 206 -6.07 15.06 6.85
C VAL A 206 -6.12 16.40 6.13
N GLN A 207 -6.10 17.51 6.87
CA GLN A 207 -6.06 18.85 6.26
C GLN A 207 -4.76 19.10 5.49
N TYR A 208 -3.63 18.57 5.96
CA TYR A 208 -2.37 18.64 5.22
C TYR A 208 -2.48 17.96 3.87
N ILE A 209 -2.99 16.73 3.83
CA ILE A 209 -3.17 15.98 2.58
C ILE A 209 -4.17 16.68 1.64
N ASP A 210 -5.33 17.10 2.16
CA ASP A 210 -6.35 17.78 1.36
C ASP A 210 -5.78 19.04 0.68
N HIS A 211 -4.96 19.82 1.41
CA HIS A 211 -4.39 21.06 0.90
C HIS A 211 -3.19 20.85 -0.02
N TYR A 212 -2.19 20.09 0.41
CA TYR A 212 -0.89 19.99 -0.27
C TYR A 212 -0.80 18.85 -1.28
N ILE A 213 -1.80 17.98 -1.35
CA ILE A 213 -1.84 16.88 -2.31
C ILE A 213 -3.13 16.92 -3.12
N PHE A 214 -4.29 16.76 -2.49
CA PHE A 214 -5.54 16.63 -3.24
C PHE A 214 -5.90 17.90 -3.99
N SER A 215 -5.80 19.08 -3.36
CA SER A 215 -6.09 20.36 -4.02
C SER A 215 -5.09 20.66 -5.15
N VAL A 216 -3.81 20.31 -4.97
CA VAL A 216 -2.76 20.52 -5.99
C VAL A 216 -3.02 19.68 -7.24
N LEU A 217 -3.52 18.45 -7.07
CA LEU A 217 -3.81 17.53 -8.17
C LEU A 217 -5.26 17.53 -8.64
N GLY A 218 -6.15 18.30 -7.99
CA GLY A 218 -7.58 18.30 -8.30
C GLY A 218 -8.30 17.00 -7.94
N MET A 219 -7.84 16.28 -6.91
CA MET A 219 -8.42 15.02 -6.43
C MET A 219 -9.67 15.27 -5.58
N THR A 220 -10.76 15.70 -6.22
CA THR A 220 -12.00 16.16 -5.55
C THR A 220 -12.89 15.04 -4.99
N ALA A 221 -12.60 13.79 -5.33
CA ALA A 221 -13.29 12.60 -4.86
C ALA A 221 -12.36 11.72 -4.00
N SER A 222 -11.48 12.35 -3.22
CA SER A 222 -10.50 11.70 -2.35
C SER A 222 -10.57 12.20 -0.91
N THR A 223 -10.41 11.30 0.06
CA THR A 223 -10.42 11.63 1.50
C THR A 223 -9.91 10.46 2.35
N TYR A 224 -9.41 10.76 3.56
CA TYR A 224 -9.16 9.78 4.62
C TYR A 224 -10.37 9.55 5.54
N LEU A 225 -11.45 10.35 5.37
CA LEU A 225 -12.65 10.30 6.20
C LEU A 225 -13.90 10.07 5.32
N PRO A 226 -13.96 8.97 4.53
CA PRO A 226 -14.95 8.81 3.46
C PRO A 226 -16.40 8.83 3.97
N LYS A 227 -16.67 8.33 5.18
CA LYS A 227 -18.01 8.36 5.79
C LYS A 227 -18.53 9.78 6.07
N LEU A 228 -17.63 10.75 6.19
CA LEU A 228 -17.96 12.17 6.40
C LEU A 228 -18.09 12.94 5.08
N VAL A 229 -17.83 12.30 3.94
CA VAL A 229 -17.84 12.92 2.61
C VAL A 229 -18.86 12.20 1.71
N PRO A 230 -20.13 12.64 1.68
CA PRO A 230 -21.22 11.86 1.09
C PRO A 230 -21.05 11.53 -0.39
N HIS A 231 -20.48 12.41 -1.21
CA HIS A 231 -20.27 12.13 -2.64
C HIS A 231 -19.19 11.09 -2.88
N VAL A 232 -18.17 11.00 -2.01
CA VAL A 232 -17.18 9.92 -2.03
C VAL A 232 -17.82 8.62 -1.56
N TRP A 233 -18.53 8.64 -0.42
CA TRP A 233 -19.11 7.43 0.18
C TRP A 233 -20.13 6.73 -0.71
N LYS A 234 -21.00 7.51 -1.38
CA LYS A 234 -22.05 6.98 -2.26
C LYS A 234 -21.50 6.28 -3.50
N ARG A 235 -20.30 6.67 -3.95
CA ARG A 235 -19.62 6.11 -5.13
C ARG A 235 -18.70 4.93 -4.81
N ARG A 236 -18.60 4.53 -3.54
CA ARG A 236 -17.62 3.52 -3.12
C ARG A 236 -17.95 2.16 -3.69
N LEU A 237 -16.94 1.42 -4.16
CA LEU A 237 -17.06 -0.03 -4.27
C LEU A 237 -17.17 -0.56 -2.83
N GLN A 238 -18.30 -1.18 -2.50
CA GLN A 238 -18.56 -1.62 -1.14
C GLN A 238 -17.51 -2.62 -0.68
N MET A 239 -17.00 -2.44 0.55
CA MET A 239 -16.12 -3.42 1.16
C MET A 239 -16.92 -4.66 1.52
N VAL A 240 -16.42 -5.82 1.10
CA VAL A 240 -17.00 -7.13 1.36
C VAL A 240 -15.98 -8.10 1.91
N GLU A 241 -16.45 -9.15 2.56
CA GLU A 241 -15.62 -10.25 3.04
C GLU A 241 -16.20 -11.57 2.56
N ARG A 242 -15.32 -12.47 2.10
CA ARG A 242 -15.68 -13.86 1.83
C ARG A 242 -15.73 -14.64 3.14
N LYS A 243 -16.88 -15.24 3.44
CA LYS A 243 -17.06 -16.14 4.58
C LYS A 243 -17.74 -17.42 4.16
N ALA A 244 -17.43 -18.54 4.82
CA ALA A 244 -18.23 -19.74 4.72
C ALA A 244 -19.67 -19.41 5.15
N ASN A 245 -20.67 -19.74 4.31
CA ASN A 245 -22.05 -19.42 4.62
C ASN A 245 -22.59 -20.41 5.67
N ALA A 246 -22.78 -19.93 6.90
CA ALA A 246 -23.36 -20.74 7.98
C ALA A 246 -24.84 -21.13 7.75
N SER A 247 -25.51 -20.54 6.75
CA SER A 247 -26.93 -20.78 6.45
C SER A 247 -27.18 -21.80 5.33
N THR A 248 -26.15 -22.26 4.62
CA THR A 248 -26.30 -23.33 3.62
C THR A 248 -25.70 -24.63 4.14
N THR A 249 -26.42 -25.73 3.97
CA THR A 249 -25.98 -27.08 4.34
C THR A 249 -24.80 -27.58 3.49
N ASP A 250 -24.44 -26.87 2.42
CA ASP A 250 -23.30 -27.15 1.55
C ASP A 250 -22.03 -26.36 1.89
N GLY A 251 -22.08 -25.44 2.87
CA GLY A 251 -20.92 -24.66 3.33
C GLY A 251 -20.33 -23.69 2.30
N LYS A 252 -21.03 -23.40 1.19
CA LYS A 252 -20.49 -22.51 0.13
C LYS A 252 -20.20 -21.13 0.67
N ALA A 253 -19.04 -20.58 0.32
CA ALA A 253 -18.67 -19.23 0.72
C ALA A 253 -19.59 -18.18 0.07
N CYS A 254 -19.94 -17.14 0.82
CA CYS A 254 -20.70 -15.99 0.34
C CYS A 254 -19.95 -14.67 0.67
N LEU A 255 -20.37 -13.60 -0.01
CA LEU A 255 -19.87 -12.25 0.26
C LEU A 255 -20.78 -11.54 1.26
N MET A 256 -20.18 -10.95 2.29
CA MET A 256 -20.88 -10.19 3.33
C MET A 256 -20.37 -8.76 3.39
N ALA A 257 -21.25 -7.79 3.65
CA ALA A 257 -20.87 -6.39 3.75
C ALA A 257 -19.91 -6.13 4.92
N ARG A 258 -18.86 -5.33 4.68
CA ARG A 258 -17.80 -4.99 5.63
C ARG A 258 -17.34 -3.53 5.52
N ASP A 259 -18.24 -2.61 5.19
CA ASP A 259 -17.94 -1.16 5.13
C ASP A 259 -17.41 -0.55 6.46
N LYS A 260 -17.54 -1.26 7.58
CA LYS A 260 -16.88 -0.87 8.84
C LYS A 260 -15.36 -0.97 8.76
N ASP A 261 -14.85 -1.84 7.90
CA ASP A 261 -13.43 -2.12 7.67
C ASP A 261 -12.84 -1.28 6.52
N THR A 262 -13.56 -0.24 6.06
CA THR A 262 -13.04 0.79 5.15
C THR A 262 -12.17 1.78 5.94
N TYR A 263 -10.88 1.87 5.60
CA TYR A 263 -9.91 2.75 6.24
C TYR A 263 -8.78 3.18 5.29
N GLY A 264 -8.03 4.20 5.72
CA GLY A 264 -6.97 4.81 4.92
C GLY A 264 -7.53 5.69 3.81
N LEU A 265 -6.72 5.94 2.79
CA LEU A 265 -7.10 6.74 1.64
C LEU A 265 -8.25 6.07 0.87
N THR A 266 -9.38 6.77 0.76
CA THR A 266 -10.44 6.46 -0.21
C THR A 266 -10.44 7.49 -1.32
N CYS A 267 -10.37 7.06 -2.58
CA CYS A 267 -10.26 7.95 -3.73
C CYS A 267 -10.96 7.37 -4.96
N SER A 268 -11.35 8.21 -5.92
CA SER A 268 -11.84 7.74 -7.23
C SER A 268 -10.70 7.16 -8.07
N VAL A 269 -11.06 6.32 -9.05
CA VAL A 269 -10.12 5.77 -10.03
C VAL A 269 -9.42 6.89 -10.83
N SER A 270 -10.12 7.98 -11.14
CA SER A 270 -9.51 9.15 -11.79
C SER A 270 -8.62 9.96 -10.86
N ASP A 271 -8.92 10.05 -9.57
CA ASP A 271 -8.09 10.79 -8.63
C ASP A 271 -6.76 10.07 -8.39
N ILE A 272 -6.81 8.76 -8.17
CA ILE A 272 -5.58 7.98 -8.00
C ILE A 272 -4.75 7.99 -9.27
N SER A 273 -5.37 8.04 -10.46
CA SER A 273 -4.62 8.13 -11.71
C SER A 273 -3.85 9.45 -11.86
N ARG A 274 -4.41 10.57 -11.38
CA ARG A 274 -3.72 11.86 -11.34
C ARG A 274 -2.50 11.81 -10.43
N LEU A 275 -2.61 11.17 -9.26
CA LEU A 275 -1.47 10.98 -8.34
C LEU A 275 -0.34 10.20 -9.00
N PHE A 276 -0.63 9.03 -9.57
CA PHE A 276 0.39 8.22 -10.23
C PHE A 276 1.00 8.90 -11.47
N SER A 277 0.19 9.62 -12.24
CA SER A 277 0.68 10.42 -13.37
C SER A 277 1.66 11.50 -12.91
N ASP A 278 1.34 12.21 -11.83
CA ASP A 278 2.17 13.30 -11.30
C ASP A 278 3.53 12.81 -10.79
N ILE A 279 3.56 11.76 -9.97
CA ILE A 279 4.80 11.27 -9.36
C ILE A 279 5.79 10.68 -10.38
N MET A 280 5.29 10.12 -11.47
CA MET A 280 6.14 9.63 -12.56
C MET A 280 6.55 10.77 -13.52
N SER A 281 5.92 11.94 -13.46
CA SER A 281 6.16 13.06 -14.36
C SER A 281 7.50 13.75 -14.07
N PRO A 282 8.27 14.16 -15.10
CA PRO A 282 9.41 15.07 -14.92
C PRO A 282 8.99 16.42 -14.32
N ASP A 283 7.75 16.85 -14.54
CA ASP A 283 7.15 18.08 -14.02
C ASP A 283 6.23 17.81 -12.81
N CYS A 284 6.61 16.86 -11.96
CA CYS A 284 5.87 16.49 -10.75
C CYS A 284 5.57 17.72 -9.88
N LYS A 285 4.28 17.92 -9.58
CA LYS A 285 3.80 19.05 -8.79
C LYS A 285 3.97 18.79 -7.29
N LEU A 286 3.89 17.54 -6.86
CA LEU A 286 3.94 17.18 -5.45
C LEU A 286 5.35 17.22 -4.84
N LEU A 287 6.36 16.83 -5.62
CA LEU A 287 7.77 16.80 -5.21
C LEU A 287 8.62 17.40 -6.34
N GLN A 288 9.09 18.62 -6.15
CA GLN A 288 9.77 19.38 -7.20
C GLN A 288 11.23 18.95 -7.35
N ARG A 289 11.85 18.50 -6.27
CA ARG A 289 13.28 18.13 -6.23
C ARG A 289 13.47 16.69 -6.70
N GLN A 290 14.38 16.49 -7.64
CA GLN A 290 14.60 15.19 -8.27
C GLN A 290 15.06 14.14 -7.26
N GLU A 291 15.98 14.51 -6.36
CA GLU A 291 16.54 13.64 -5.34
C GLU A 291 15.48 13.06 -4.39
N HIS A 292 14.38 13.79 -4.12
CA HIS A 292 13.29 13.29 -3.28
C HIS A 292 12.32 12.41 -4.06
N ARG A 293 12.09 12.71 -5.34
CA ARG A 293 11.34 11.82 -6.23
C ARG A 293 12.07 10.51 -6.46
N ASP A 294 13.39 10.56 -6.56
CA ASP A 294 14.22 9.37 -6.76
C ASP A 294 14.08 8.39 -5.59
N LEU A 295 13.79 8.84 -4.37
CA LEU A 295 13.49 7.95 -3.23
C LEU A 295 12.29 7.02 -3.49
N LEU A 296 11.37 7.38 -4.38
CA LEU A 296 10.21 6.57 -4.75
C LEU A 296 10.53 5.53 -5.83
N PHE A 297 11.69 5.60 -6.49
CA PHE A 297 12.01 4.80 -7.69
C PHE A 297 13.44 4.23 -7.73
N THR A 298 14.26 4.47 -6.71
CA THR A 298 15.65 4.01 -6.66
C THR A 298 15.90 3.16 -5.42
N PRO A 299 16.79 2.15 -5.50
CA PRO A 299 17.06 1.26 -4.38
C PRO A 299 17.59 2.05 -3.18
N GLN A 300 17.01 1.80 -1.99
CA GLN A 300 17.38 2.51 -0.77
C GLN A 300 18.15 1.64 0.24
N LEU A 301 18.09 0.31 0.11
CA LEU A 301 18.82 -0.61 0.96
C LEU A 301 20.11 -1.02 0.27
N THR A 302 21.23 -0.91 0.97
CA THR A 302 22.54 -1.36 0.46
C THR A 302 22.48 -2.86 0.16
N PRO A 303 22.77 -3.31 -1.07
CA PRO A 303 22.75 -4.73 -1.41
C PRO A 303 23.64 -5.56 -0.47
N GLY A 304 23.10 -6.66 0.06
CA GLY A 304 23.81 -7.55 0.99
C GLY A 304 23.90 -7.05 2.44
N SER A 305 23.39 -5.85 2.77
CA SER A 305 23.24 -5.40 4.17
C SER A 305 22.25 -6.25 4.97
N HIS A 306 22.27 -6.17 6.30
CA HIS A 306 21.30 -6.85 7.16
C HIS A 306 19.85 -6.46 6.85
N ALA A 307 19.59 -5.18 6.55
CA ALA A 307 18.28 -4.72 6.12
C ALA A 307 17.87 -5.34 4.78
N HIS A 308 18.76 -5.38 3.78
CA HIS A 308 18.48 -5.99 2.48
C HIS A 308 18.22 -7.50 2.60
N GLN A 309 19.01 -8.21 3.40
CA GLN A 309 18.78 -9.63 3.67
C GLN A 309 17.46 -9.87 4.39
N SER A 310 17.08 -9.00 5.33
CA SER A 310 15.79 -9.08 6.05
C SER A 310 14.61 -8.88 5.10
N LEU A 311 14.70 -7.92 4.17
CA LEU A 311 13.69 -7.71 3.12
C LEU A 311 13.48 -8.99 2.29
N LEU A 312 14.57 -9.66 1.88
CA LEU A 312 14.52 -10.87 1.06
C LEU A 312 14.02 -12.10 1.83
N ALA A 313 14.28 -12.15 3.14
CA ALA A 313 13.87 -13.24 4.01
C ALA A 313 12.35 -13.27 4.23
N GLU A 314 11.72 -12.09 4.26
CA GLU A 314 10.27 -11.96 4.40
C GLU A 314 9.58 -12.00 3.02
N THR A 315 9.07 -13.18 2.67
CA THR A 315 8.58 -13.46 1.32
C THR A 315 7.31 -12.71 0.95
N THR A 316 6.53 -12.23 1.93
CA THR A 316 5.34 -11.40 1.67
C THR A 316 5.70 -10.09 0.96
N ASN A 317 6.93 -9.57 1.11
CA ASN A 317 7.37 -8.31 0.51
C ASN A 317 7.43 -8.33 -1.04
N TYR A 318 7.39 -9.51 -1.66
CA TYR A 318 7.38 -9.67 -3.11
C TYR A 318 6.44 -10.77 -3.60
N GLY A 319 6.07 -11.71 -2.72
CA GLY A 319 5.23 -12.86 -3.03
C GLY A 319 3.85 -12.49 -3.54
N PHE A 320 3.34 -11.32 -3.19
CA PHE A 320 2.07 -10.82 -3.72
C PHE A 320 2.05 -10.63 -5.24
N LEU A 321 3.21 -10.57 -5.89
CA LEU A 321 3.34 -10.51 -7.35
C LEU A 321 3.28 -11.90 -8.01
N LEU A 322 3.16 -12.96 -7.23
CA LEU A 322 3.05 -14.35 -7.69
C LEU A 322 1.63 -14.87 -7.46
N PRO A 323 1.16 -15.80 -8.31
CA PRO A 323 -0.12 -16.46 -8.10
C PRO A 323 -0.08 -17.33 -6.84
N LEU A 324 -1.22 -17.45 -6.19
CA LEU A 324 -1.48 -18.35 -5.07
C LEU A 324 -1.96 -19.72 -5.57
N GLU A 325 -1.50 -20.77 -4.91
CA GLU A 325 -2.08 -22.11 -5.05
C GLU A 325 -3.46 -22.18 -4.37
N GLN A 326 -4.31 -23.12 -4.79
CA GLN A 326 -5.62 -23.33 -4.17
C GLN A 326 -5.46 -23.79 -2.71
N ASP A 327 -6.36 -23.33 -1.83
CA ASP A 327 -6.43 -23.69 -0.41
C ASP A 327 -5.26 -23.24 0.49
N VAL A 328 -4.34 -22.42 -0.03
CA VAL A 328 -3.24 -21.91 0.79
C VAL A 328 -3.63 -20.58 1.43
N SER A 329 -3.71 -20.58 2.76
CA SER A 329 -3.77 -19.34 3.55
C SER A 329 -2.48 -18.53 3.37
N HIS A 330 -2.45 -17.31 3.89
CA HIS A 330 -1.35 -16.31 3.93
C HIS A 330 0.07 -16.83 4.33
N LYS A 331 0.23 -18.13 4.56
CA LYS A 331 1.45 -18.89 4.85
C LYS A 331 1.97 -19.69 3.65
N VAL A 332 1.76 -19.25 2.40
CA VAL A 332 2.56 -19.79 1.29
C VAL A 332 3.98 -19.29 1.48
N SER A 333 4.97 -20.18 1.40
CA SER A 333 6.33 -19.73 1.17
C SER A 333 6.46 -19.37 -0.30
N TRP A 334 6.38 -18.07 -0.62
CA TRP A 334 6.79 -17.55 -1.93
C TRP A 334 8.32 -17.55 -2.08
N ALA A 335 9.05 -18.35 -1.28
CA ALA A 335 10.50 -18.35 -1.27
C ALA A 335 11.03 -18.83 -2.61
N LEU A 336 11.43 -17.87 -3.44
CA LEU A 336 12.12 -18.14 -4.68
C LEU A 336 13.55 -18.60 -4.38
N LYS A 337 14.03 -19.55 -5.17
CA LYS A 337 15.42 -20.03 -5.14
C LYS A 337 16.01 -19.93 -6.54
N PRO A 338 16.97 -19.01 -6.79
CA PRO A 338 17.49 -17.99 -5.86
C PRO A 338 16.42 -16.95 -5.47
N SER A 339 16.67 -16.19 -4.38
CA SER A 339 15.84 -15.03 -4.01
C SER A 339 15.78 -14.02 -5.16
N PRO A 340 14.67 -13.28 -5.32
CA PRO A 340 14.57 -12.32 -6.41
C PRO A 340 15.48 -11.11 -6.16
N ALA A 341 15.95 -10.51 -7.24
CA ALA A 341 16.69 -9.26 -7.26
C ALA A 341 15.70 -8.10 -7.04
N ILE A 342 15.48 -7.77 -5.77
CA ILE A 342 14.59 -6.69 -5.34
C ILE A 342 15.26 -5.78 -4.31
N ASN A 343 14.73 -4.58 -4.21
CA ASN A 343 15.07 -3.61 -3.17
C ASN A 343 13.78 -2.95 -2.63
N TRP A 344 13.93 -1.95 -1.77
CA TRP A 344 12.82 -1.14 -1.25
C TRP A 344 13.00 0.34 -1.58
N THR A 345 11.88 1.03 -1.74
CA THR A 345 11.79 2.48 -1.99
C THR A 345 10.87 3.12 -0.96
N ALA A 346 10.79 4.45 -0.94
CA ALA A 346 9.78 5.14 -0.15
C ALA A 346 8.32 4.90 -0.64
N ALA A 347 8.12 4.18 -1.76
CA ALA A 347 6.79 3.83 -2.28
C ALA A 347 6.41 2.34 -2.15
N GLY A 348 7.38 1.44 -2.10
CA GLY A 348 7.15 -0.01 -2.08
C GLY A 348 8.37 -0.81 -2.55
N VAL A 349 8.16 -2.08 -2.86
CA VAL A 349 9.20 -2.98 -3.39
C VAL A 349 9.63 -2.54 -4.78
N LEU A 350 10.93 -2.57 -5.06
CA LEU A 350 11.53 -2.27 -6.37
C LEU A 350 12.07 -3.54 -7.01
N ILE A 351 11.70 -3.78 -8.26
CA ILE A 351 12.24 -4.85 -9.09
C ILE A 351 13.55 -4.39 -9.73
N GLU A 352 14.67 -5.06 -9.42
CA GLU A 352 16.00 -4.65 -9.89
C GLU A 352 16.46 -5.39 -11.16
N GLU A 353 15.85 -6.52 -11.50
CA GLU A 353 16.15 -7.31 -12.70
C GLU A 353 14.90 -7.84 -13.40
N ASP A 354 14.94 -7.88 -14.74
CA ASP A 354 13.87 -8.47 -15.54
C ASP A 354 13.72 -9.96 -15.22
N ASN A 355 12.47 -10.45 -15.23
CA ASN A 355 12.12 -11.86 -14.97
C ASN A 355 12.52 -12.39 -13.58
N THR A 356 12.96 -11.53 -12.66
CA THR A 356 13.34 -11.96 -11.30
C THR A 356 12.14 -12.43 -10.47
N ILE A 357 10.94 -11.98 -10.81
CA ILE A 357 9.67 -12.53 -10.36
C ILE A 357 9.13 -13.42 -11.50
N PRO A 358 9.29 -14.76 -11.43
CA PRO A 358 9.02 -15.64 -12.55
C PRO A 358 7.57 -15.57 -13.03
N GLY A 359 7.39 -15.48 -14.35
CA GLY A 359 6.05 -15.48 -14.96
C GLY A 359 5.23 -14.21 -14.74
N SER A 360 5.76 -13.19 -14.06
CA SER A 360 5.03 -11.93 -13.81
C SER A 360 5.00 -10.99 -15.02
N GLY A 361 6.02 -11.05 -15.89
CA GLY A 361 6.19 -10.09 -16.99
C GLY A 361 6.53 -8.67 -16.53
N ILE A 362 6.77 -8.45 -15.23
CA ILE A 362 7.08 -7.14 -14.67
C ILE A 362 8.52 -6.77 -15.01
N PRO A 363 8.77 -5.61 -15.65
CA PRO A 363 10.11 -5.20 -16.03
C PRO A 363 10.90 -4.63 -14.86
N LYS A 364 12.23 -4.62 -14.98
CA LYS A 364 13.16 -3.88 -14.12
C LYS A 364 12.75 -2.41 -13.97
N GLY A 365 13.02 -1.85 -12.78
CA GLY A 365 12.71 -0.46 -12.45
C GLY A 365 11.25 -0.24 -12.04
N THR A 366 10.47 -1.32 -11.96
CA THR A 366 9.07 -1.25 -11.53
C THR A 366 9.00 -1.27 -10.01
N VAL A 367 8.24 -0.34 -9.46
CA VAL A 367 7.88 -0.29 -8.05
C VAL A 367 6.48 -0.84 -7.88
N ALA A 368 6.27 -1.67 -6.86
CA ALA A 368 4.99 -2.31 -6.62
C ALA A 368 4.59 -2.24 -5.15
N PHE A 369 3.29 -2.27 -4.90
CA PHE A 369 2.75 -2.46 -3.57
C PHE A 369 1.33 -3.00 -3.63
N GLU A 370 0.83 -3.38 -2.46
CA GLU A 370 -0.48 -4.00 -2.33
C GLU A 370 -1.32 -3.46 -1.17
N GLY A 371 -2.59 -3.82 -1.19
CA GLY A 371 -3.57 -3.49 -0.17
C GLY A 371 -4.40 -4.72 0.20
N ASN A 372 -4.75 -4.80 1.49
CA ASN A 372 -5.48 -5.93 2.07
C ASN A 372 -6.78 -6.31 1.30
N PRO A 373 -7.55 -5.39 0.69
CA PRO A 373 -8.73 -5.75 -0.10
C PRO A 373 -8.40 -6.34 -1.49
N ASN A 374 -7.31 -7.13 -1.61
CA ASN A 374 -6.76 -7.69 -2.85
C ASN A 374 -6.51 -6.62 -3.92
N ILE A 375 -5.79 -5.58 -3.53
CA ILE A 375 -5.38 -4.46 -4.40
C ILE A 375 -3.91 -4.65 -4.73
N ILE A 376 -3.55 -4.55 -6.02
CA ILE A 376 -2.15 -4.55 -6.41
C ILE A 376 -1.95 -3.45 -7.44
N TRP A 377 -0.91 -2.64 -7.25
CA TRP A 377 -0.44 -1.73 -8.28
C TRP A 377 1.05 -1.91 -8.55
N THR A 378 1.43 -1.58 -9.78
CA THR A 378 2.80 -1.51 -10.23
C THR A 378 2.99 -0.20 -11.00
N MET A 379 4.15 0.44 -10.86
CA MET A 379 4.47 1.66 -11.60
C MET A 379 5.94 1.66 -12.03
N ASN A 380 6.22 2.11 -13.25
CA ASN A 380 7.55 2.19 -13.80
C ASN A 380 7.75 3.57 -14.43
N ARG A 381 8.59 4.39 -13.80
CA ARG A 381 8.83 5.78 -14.22
C ARG A 381 9.49 5.88 -15.60
N GLU A 382 10.43 4.99 -15.91
CA GLU A 382 11.16 5.01 -17.20
C GLU A 382 10.22 4.66 -18.36
N LYS A 383 9.41 3.62 -18.18
CA LYS A 383 8.38 3.23 -19.16
C LYS A 383 7.23 4.22 -19.20
N GLY A 384 6.97 4.92 -18.10
CA GLY A 384 5.86 5.86 -17.99
C GLY A 384 4.52 5.13 -17.86
N ARG A 385 4.52 3.99 -17.17
CA ARG A 385 3.38 3.08 -17.08
C ARG A 385 3.03 2.81 -15.63
N MET A 386 1.74 2.86 -15.30
CA MET A 386 1.21 2.36 -14.04
C MET A 386 0.05 1.41 -14.32
N MET A 387 -0.05 0.35 -13.53
CA MET A 387 -1.13 -0.63 -13.59
C MET A 387 -1.71 -0.79 -12.20
N LEU A 388 -3.03 -0.80 -12.10
CA LEU A 388 -3.73 -1.00 -10.83
C LEU A 388 -4.90 -1.96 -11.07
N PHE A 389 -4.89 -3.05 -10.31
CA PHE A 389 -6.07 -3.88 -10.09
C PHE A 389 -6.61 -3.57 -8.70
N VAL A 390 -7.92 -3.32 -8.62
CA VAL A 390 -8.60 -3.08 -7.36
C VAL A 390 -9.89 -3.87 -7.27
N THR A 391 -10.03 -4.58 -6.17
CA THR A 391 -11.34 -4.96 -5.63
C THR A 391 -11.46 -4.45 -4.19
N GLN A 392 -12.54 -4.78 -3.50
CA GLN A 392 -12.76 -4.46 -2.10
C GLN A 392 -13.19 -5.72 -1.35
N LEU A 393 -12.41 -6.79 -1.53
CA LEU A 393 -12.68 -8.11 -0.97
C LEU A 393 -11.66 -8.46 0.11
N LEU A 394 -12.16 -8.83 1.29
CA LEU A 394 -11.40 -9.40 2.40
C LEU A 394 -11.63 -10.92 2.50
N PRO A 395 -10.70 -11.67 3.12
CA PRO A 395 -9.37 -11.23 3.56
C PRO A 395 -8.43 -10.96 2.38
N GLY A 396 -7.29 -10.30 2.65
CA GLY A 396 -6.21 -10.23 1.67
C GLY A 396 -5.70 -11.60 1.29
N TYR A 397 -5.13 -11.70 0.10
CA TYR A 397 -4.72 -12.97 -0.51
C TYR A 397 -5.89 -13.95 -0.67
N ASP A 398 -7.09 -13.45 -0.96
CA ASP A 398 -8.19 -14.29 -1.41
C ASP A 398 -7.79 -14.89 -2.76
N VAL A 399 -7.58 -16.21 -2.81
CA VAL A 399 -6.98 -16.90 -3.98
C VAL A 399 -7.63 -16.48 -5.31
N LYS A 400 -8.95 -16.30 -5.33
CA LYS A 400 -9.68 -15.95 -6.55
C LYS A 400 -9.42 -14.50 -6.96
N ALA A 401 -9.53 -13.55 -6.03
CA ALA A 401 -9.27 -12.15 -6.33
C ALA A 401 -7.79 -11.88 -6.61
N HIS A 402 -6.89 -12.45 -5.80
CA HIS A 402 -5.45 -12.30 -5.94
C HIS A 402 -4.94 -12.82 -7.27
N ASN A 403 -5.35 -14.02 -7.69
CA ASN A 403 -4.89 -14.58 -8.96
C ASN A 403 -5.43 -13.81 -10.17
N LEU A 404 -6.63 -13.22 -10.07
CA LEU A 404 -7.12 -12.29 -11.09
C LEU A 404 -6.28 -11.01 -11.14
N ALA A 405 -5.84 -10.48 -10.00
CA ALA A 405 -4.97 -9.32 -9.92
C ALA A 405 -3.60 -9.59 -10.57
N VAL A 406 -2.95 -10.69 -10.21
CA VAL A 406 -1.66 -11.10 -10.79
C VAL A 406 -1.80 -11.38 -12.29
N ARG A 407 -2.91 -12.02 -12.71
CA ARG A 407 -3.18 -12.26 -14.12
C ARG A 407 -3.36 -10.95 -14.90
N PHE A 408 -4.09 -9.99 -14.34
CA PHE A 408 -4.23 -8.66 -14.93
C PHE A 408 -2.86 -8.01 -15.12
N LEU A 409 -2.01 -8.00 -14.10
CA LEU A 409 -0.69 -7.37 -14.18
C LEU A 409 0.17 -8.02 -15.28
N TYR A 410 0.17 -9.35 -15.37
CA TYR A 410 0.88 -10.06 -16.44
C TYR A 410 0.38 -9.64 -17.83
N ASP A 411 -0.94 -9.71 -18.05
CA ASP A 411 -1.53 -9.37 -19.35
C ASP A 411 -1.33 -7.86 -19.68
N ALA A 412 -1.36 -6.98 -18.67
CA ALA A 412 -1.16 -5.55 -18.81
C ALA A 412 0.30 -5.19 -19.15
N TRP A 413 1.30 -5.73 -18.43
CA TRP A 413 2.71 -5.52 -18.76
C TRP A 413 3.06 -6.10 -20.13
N LYS A 414 2.49 -7.25 -20.50
CA LYS A 414 2.70 -7.83 -21.83
C LYS A 414 2.09 -6.99 -22.95
N THR A 415 0.98 -6.31 -22.69
CA THR A 415 0.23 -5.56 -23.71
C THR A 415 0.68 -4.10 -23.83
N PHE A 416 0.95 -3.44 -22.69
CA PHE A 416 1.16 -2.00 -22.60
C PHE A 416 2.54 -1.59 -22.03
N GLY A 417 3.34 -2.57 -21.61
CA GLY A 417 4.60 -2.39 -20.88
C GLY A 417 5.79 -1.97 -21.72
#